data_AF-A0A9E4QWX3-F1
#
_entry.id   AF-A0A9E4QWX3-F1
#
_cell.length_a   1.000
_cell.length_b   1.000
_cell.length_c   1.000
_cell.angle_alpha   90.00
_cell.angle_beta   90.00
_cell.angle_gamma   90.00
#
_symmetry.space_group_name_H-M   'P 1'
#
loop_
_entity.id
_entity.type
_entity.pdbx_description
1 polymer ?
#
loop_
_entity_poly.entity_id
_entity_poly.type
_entity_poly.pdbx_seq_one_letter_code
_entity_poly.pdbx_strand_id
1 'polypeptide(L)'
;MKIEKIRLRHVFGTVETDGTFWEERLVMPLDVYPEFRETTERADQSDQKTENTLAHDAYFVQVETDEGVIGIGGPITRAIAFIIENELSHFLIGRDPLATEFIWDVLHRAMVHGRQGNTMIAISAIDNALWDLKGRYFNVPVYSIIGGPTRSEVPAYASMLGYDVLDMGLVTERAKQYQELGYTAQKWFFRHGPMSGAEGFKKNVELVETLRETLGEDDDIMLDCWQSMDVNYVIRLAEAIEDMHPRWLEEVAMPDRIDSYRKIREATNIPLSGAEHHYTRWGMKQFIDAEALDILQPDIYWAGGLSEVLKIAAIATTADLITIPHGHSTNAGIHFSVSQSPIHTPYQEYLVKWNIIHQHFLKDPVQPESGSIKAPTSVGMAMDLDPDKIEREEEPNFGS
;
A
#
# COMPACT_ATOMS: atom_id res chain seq x y z
N MET A 1 0.28 14.19 29.83
CA MET A 1 0.88 13.16 28.96
C MET A 1 1.89 13.80 28.04
N LYS A 2 3.13 13.33 28.07
CA LYS A 2 4.25 13.74 27.22
C LYS A 2 4.96 12.51 26.67
N ILE A 3 5.50 12.62 25.47
CA ILE A 3 6.35 11.57 24.89
C ILE A 3 7.65 11.51 25.69
N GLU A 4 7.92 10.36 26.30
CA GLU A 4 9.11 10.12 27.12
C GLU A 4 10.18 9.34 26.37
N LYS A 5 9.76 8.38 25.52
CA LYS A 5 10.67 7.49 24.80
C LYS A 5 10.13 7.16 23.41
N ILE A 6 11.04 7.09 22.44
CA ILE A 6 10.82 6.42 21.16
C ILE A 6 11.61 5.13 21.20
N ARG A 7 10.94 4.00 20.97
CA ARG A 7 11.56 2.66 21.01
C ARG A 7 11.39 1.98 19.66
N LEU A 8 12.47 1.40 19.16
CA LEU A 8 12.44 0.55 17.97
C LEU A 8 12.47 -0.91 18.39
N ARG A 9 11.65 -1.73 17.76
CA ARG A 9 11.61 -3.18 17.96
C ARG A 9 11.93 -3.85 16.65
N HIS A 10 12.85 -4.79 16.64
CA HIS A 10 13.14 -5.66 15.50
C HIS A 10 12.76 -7.08 15.87
N VAL A 11 11.70 -7.58 15.26
CA VAL A 11 11.13 -8.89 15.56
C VAL A 11 11.41 -9.86 14.42
N PHE A 12 11.61 -11.12 14.77
CA PHE A 12 11.88 -12.20 13.84
C PHE A 12 10.89 -13.34 14.08
N GLY A 13 10.48 -14.01 13.01
CA GLY A 13 9.58 -15.15 13.04
C GLY A 13 9.61 -15.92 11.74
N THR A 14 8.76 -16.95 11.68
CA THR A 14 8.59 -17.80 10.51
C THR A 14 7.14 -17.75 10.05
N VAL A 15 6.94 -17.37 8.79
CA VAL A 15 5.63 -17.41 8.13
C VAL A 15 5.47 -18.78 7.50
N GLU A 16 4.41 -19.49 7.86
CA GLU A 16 4.01 -20.72 7.18
C GLU A 16 3.40 -20.38 5.81
N THR A 17 3.82 -21.11 4.78
CA THR A 17 3.37 -20.94 3.39
C THR A 17 2.85 -22.27 2.84
N ASP A 18 1.97 -22.19 1.84
CA ASP A 18 1.50 -23.36 1.09
C ASP A 18 2.20 -23.37 -0.27
N GLY A 19 3.37 -24.02 -0.34
CA GLY A 19 4.22 -24.00 -1.52
C GLY A 19 4.92 -22.65 -1.77
N THR A 20 5.27 -22.40 -3.04
CA THR A 20 6.01 -21.21 -3.48
C THR A 20 5.22 -19.94 -3.16
N PHE A 21 5.78 -19.10 -2.29
CA PHE A 21 5.08 -17.90 -1.85
C PHE A 21 5.04 -16.81 -2.92
N TRP A 22 6.17 -16.55 -3.59
CA TRP A 22 6.23 -15.61 -4.71
C TRP A 22 6.31 -16.39 -6.02
N GLU A 23 5.18 -16.51 -6.73
CA GLU A 23 5.09 -17.28 -7.97
C GLU A 23 5.69 -16.54 -9.16
N GLU A 24 5.35 -15.25 -9.30
CA GLU A 24 5.86 -14.42 -10.38
C GLU A 24 6.10 -12.98 -9.91
N ARG A 25 7.00 -12.29 -10.61
CA ARG A 25 7.25 -10.86 -10.46
C ARG A 25 6.42 -10.04 -11.45
N LEU A 26 6.02 -8.86 -11.03
CA LEU A 26 5.45 -7.85 -11.93
C LEU A 26 6.54 -7.24 -12.83
N VAL A 27 6.17 -6.54 -13.89
CA VAL A 27 7.07 -5.70 -14.68
C VAL A 27 7.76 -4.66 -13.79
N MET A 28 9.03 -4.33 -14.07
CA MET A 28 9.77 -3.30 -13.31
C MET A 28 10.40 -2.24 -14.21
N PRO A 29 10.67 -1.02 -13.69
CA PRO A 29 11.34 0.03 -14.46
C PRO A 29 12.69 -0.40 -15.04
N LEU A 30 13.37 -1.34 -14.38
CA LEU A 30 14.65 -1.91 -14.84
C LEU A 30 14.51 -2.85 -16.04
N ASP A 31 13.31 -3.33 -16.38
CA ASP A 31 13.08 -4.29 -17.48
C ASP A 31 13.35 -3.71 -18.88
N VAL A 32 13.70 -2.43 -18.95
CA VAL A 32 14.25 -1.84 -20.16
C VAL A 32 15.58 -2.49 -20.56
N TYR A 33 16.32 -3.05 -19.60
CA TYR A 33 17.55 -3.78 -19.82
C TYR A 33 17.31 -5.29 -19.80
N PRO A 34 17.82 -6.07 -20.78
CA PRO A 34 17.61 -7.52 -20.85
C PRO A 34 18.04 -8.27 -19.58
N GLU A 35 19.15 -7.86 -18.96
CA GLU A 35 19.72 -8.51 -17.76
C GLU A 35 18.78 -8.51 -16.55
N PHE A 36 17.90 -7.51 -16.41
CA PHE A 36 16.88 -7.48 -15.35
C PHE A 36 15.56 -8.09 -15.83
N ARG A 37 15.18 -7.86 -17.08
CA ARG A 37 13.91 -8.34 -17.65
C ARG A 37 13.81 -9.86 -17.71
N GLU A 38 14.93 -10.51 -18.05
CA GLU A 38 15.02 -11.96 -18.25
C GLU A 38 15.14 -12.72 -16.92
N THR A 39 15.22 -12.01 -15.78
CA THR A 39 15.20 -12.64 -14.46
C THR A 39 13.82 -13.24 -14.17
N THR A 40 13.83 -14.44 -13.63
CA THR A 40 12.67 -15.08 -12.97
C THR A 40 12.72 -14.89 -11.44
N GLU A 41 13.70 -14.11 -10.97
CA GLU A 41 14.17 -14.10 -9.58
C GLU A 41 13.32 -13.22 -8.64
N ARG A 42 12.01 -13.53 -8.51
CA ARG A 42 11.34 -13.26 -7.23
C ARG A 42 11.51 -14.43 -6.26
N ALA A 43 11.59 -15.65 -6.79
CA ALA A 43 11.80 -16.88 -6.02
C ALA A 43 13.22 -16.93 -5.40
N ASP A 44 14.27 -16.56 -6.14
CA ASP A 44 15.67 -16.62 -5.64
C ASP A 44 16.03 -15.48 -4.66
N GLN A 45 15.26 -14.39 -4.65
CA GLN A 45 15.37 -13.30 -3.67
C GLN A 45 14.35 -13.43 -2.52
N SER A 46 13.57 -14.51 -2.51
CA SER A 46 12.62 -14.77 -1.42
C SER A 46 13.37 -15.27 -0.19
N ASP A 47 12.96 -14.85 1.00
CA ASP A 47 13.43 -15.42 2.27
C ASP A 47 12.89 -16.85 2.51
N GLN A 48 12.41 -17.53 1.45
CA GLN A 48 11.74 -18.81 1.53
C GLN A 48 12.79 -19.89 1.77
N LYS A 49 12.80 -20.44 2.99
CA LYS A 49 13.82 -21.41 3.43
C LYS A 49 13.46 -22.84 3.04
N THR A 50 12.17 -23.15 2.99
CA THR A 50 11.65 -24.44 2.55
C THR A 50 10.39 -24.22 1.72
N GLU A 51 9.86 -25.29 1.10
CA GLU A 51 8.59 -25.20 0.34
C GLU A 51 7.43 -24.61 1.17
N ASN A 52 7.46 -24.72 2.51
CA ASN A 52 6.35 -24.30 3.37
C ASN A 52 6.71 -23.25 4.41
N THR A 53 7.92 -22.68 4.38
CA THR A 53 8.33 -21.70 5.39
C THR A 53 9.14 -20.55 4.80
N LEU A 54 8.78 -19.34 5.22
CA LEU A 54 9.41 -18.07 4.88
C LEU A 54 9.95 -17.44 6.16
N ALA A 55 11.26 -17.21 6.23
CA ALA A 55 11.81 -16.44 7.32
C ALA A 55 11.41 -14.98 7.16
N HIS A 56 11.01 -14.35 8.24
CA HIS A 56 10.54 -12.98 8.18
C HIS A 56 11.05 -12.18 9.38
N ASP A 57 11.37 -10.92 9.12
CA ASP A 57 11.66 -9.95 10.15
C ASP A 57 11.06 -8.60 9.80
N ALA A 58 10.75 -7.83 10.84
CA ALA A 58 10.15 -6.53 10.70
C ALA A 58 10.58 -5.59 11.81
N TYR A 59 10.68 -4.30 11.49
CA TYR A 59 10.88 -3.25 12.48
C TYR A 59 9.55 -2.60 12.83
N PHE A 60 9.38 -2.20 14.08
CA PHE A 60 8.25 -1.40 14.55
C PHE A 60 8.75 -0.22 15.38
N VAL A 61 8.07 0.91 15.29
CA VAL A 61 8.30 2.07 16.16
C VAL A 61 7.22 2.11 17.24
N GLN A 62 7.65 2.35 18.48
CA GLN A 62 6.77 2.59 19.62
C GLN A 62 7.00 4.02 20.14
N VAL A 63 5.91 4.73 20.37
CA VAL A 63 5.91 6.03 21.05
C VAL A 63 5.36 5.82 22.45
N GLU A 64 6.21 5.99 23.46
CA GLU A 64 5.87 5.78 24.87
C GLU A 64 5.74 7.12 25.60
N THR A 65 4.79 7.18 26.55
CA THR A 65 4.48 8.41 27.29
C THR A 65 4.72 8.26 28.79
N ASP A 66 4.89 9.39 29.47
CA ASP A 66 5.02 9.50 30.93
C ASP A 66 3.79 9.02 31.73
N GLU A 67 2.68 8.74 31.04
CA GLU A 67 1.45 8.18 31.61
C GLU A 67 1.23 6.70 31.24
N GLY A 68 2.20 6.08 30.56
CA GLY A 68 2.17 4.65 30.22
C GLY A 68 1.33 4.29 28.99
N VAL A 69 0.81 5.27 28.25
CA VAL A 69 0.16 5.05 26.95
C VAL A 69 1.23 4.86 25.87
N ILE A 70 1.10 3.80 25.08
CA ILE A 70 2.03 3.42 24.03
C ILE A 70 1.28 3.33 22.71
N GLY A 71 1.75 3.98 21.65
CA GLY A 71 1.29 3.73 20.29
C GLY A 71 2.35 3.03 19.45
N ILE A 72 1.91 2.22 18.50
CA ILE A 72 2.77 1.37 17.67
C ILE A 72 2.53 1.69 16.20
N GLY A 73 3.61 1.83 15.43
CA GLY A 73 3.58 1.99 13.98
C GLY A 73 4.52 1.01 13.29
N GLY A 74 4.12 0.56 12.11
CA GLY A 74 4.90 -0.34 11.25
C GLY A 74 4.02 -1.40 10.56
N PRO A 75 4.64 -2.49 10.08
CA PRO A 75 6.08 -2.71 10.01
C PRO A 75 6.82 -1.66 9.14
N ILE A 76 8.12 -1.49 9.40
CA ILE A 76 9.03 -0.63 8.63
C ILE A 76 10.33 -1.37 8.31
N THR A 77 11.16 -0.81 7.44
CA THR A 77 12.49 -1.37 7.12
C THR A 77 13.58 -0.82 8.05
N ARG A 78 14.73 -1.49 8.08
CA ARG A 78 15.93 -1.05 8.81
C ARG A 78 16.33 0.39 8.48
N ALA A 79 16.23 0.80 7.21
CA ALA A 79 16.60 2.15 6.79
C ALA A 79 15.66 3.21 7.38
N ILE A 80 14.36 2.90 7.48
CA ILE A 80 13.37 3.77 8.11
C ILE A 80 13.61 3.84 9.62
N ALA A 81 13.86 2.69 10.26
CA ALA A 81 14.19 2.62 11.68
C ALA A 81 15.43 3.48 12.02
N PHE A 82 16.47 3.42 11.17
CA PHE A 82 17.66 4.27 11.31
C PHE A 82 17.35 5.77 11.32
N ILE A 83 16.52 6.24 10.37
CA ILE A 83 16.12 7.65 10.27
C ILE A 83 15.30 8.05 11.51
N ILE A 84 14.37 7.20 11.96
CA ILE A 84 13.57 7.47 13.17
C ILE A 84 14.48 7.68 14.38
N GLU A 85 15.44 6.78 14.63
CA GLU A 85 16.34 6.89 15.79
C GLU A 85 17.23 8.13 15.69
N ASN A 86 17.96 8.28 14.58
CA ASN A 86 19.07 9.23 14.49
C ASN A 86 18.66 10.63 14.05
N GLU A 87 17.55 10.79 13.32
CA GLU A 87 17.16 12.06 12.74
C GLU A 87 15.86 12.63 13.30
N LEU A 88 14.89 11.78 13.69
CA LEU A 88 13.55 12.25 14.05
C LEU A 88 13.26 12.24 15.55
N SER A 89 13.72 11.22 16.29
CA SER A 89 13.29 10.96 17.68
C SER A 89 13.45 12.16 18.63
N HIS A 90 14.54 12.94 18.48
CA HIS A 90 14.82 14.09 19.34
C HIS A 90 13.79 15.23 19.22
N PHE A 91 13.04 15.31 18.11
CA PHE A 91 11.95 16.29 17.96
C PHE A 91 10.69 15.91 18.74
N LEU A 92 10.53 14.63 19.10
CA LEU A 92 9.34 14.11 19.76
C LEU A 92 9.40 14.20 21.28
N ILE A 93 10.58 14.03 21.87
CA ILE A 93 10.73 13.97 23.33
C ILE A 93 10.18 15.23 24.01
N GLY A 94 9.37 15.04 25.04
CA GLY A 94 8.71 16.10 25.79
C GLY A 94 7.57 16.81 25.06
N ARG A 95 7.18 16.35 23.86
CA ARG A 95 5.99 16.85 23.14
C ARG A 95 4.73 16.18 23.64
N ASP A 96 3.61 16.88 23.44
CA ASP A 96 2.29 16.31 23.64
C ASP A 96 1.97 15.40 22.44
N PRO A 97 1.79 14.08 22.63
CA PRO A 97 1.52 13.16 21.52
C PRO A 97 0.16 13.39 20.85
N LEU A 98 -0.77 14.10 21.50
CA LEU A 98 -2.09 14.41 20.91
C LEU A 98 -2.01 15.53 19.88
N ALA A 99 -0.94 16.33 19.90
CA ALA A 99 -0.67 17.41 18.96
C ALA A 99 -0.07 16.90 17.64
N THR A 100 -0.74 15.93 17.00
CA THR A 100 -0.28 15.24 15.79
C THR A 100 0.06 16.20 14.65
N GLU A 101 -0.79 17.20 14.38
CA GLU A 101 -0.52 18.24 13.37
C GLU A 101 0.76 19.05 13.64
N PHE A 102 1.03 19.37 14.91
CA PHE A 102 2.24 20.09 15.29
C PHE A 102 3.48 19.23 15.09
N ILE A 103 3.44 17.97 15.56
CA ILE A 103 4.57 17.04 15.43
C ILE A 103 4.85 16.81 13.95
N TRP A 104 3.82 16.54 13.15
CA TRP A 104 3.94 16.36 11.71
C TRP A 104 4.61 17.56 11.03
N ASP A 105 4.13 18.78 11.30
CA ASP A 105 4.69 20.01 10.70
C ASP A 105 6.15 20.25 11.12
N VAL A 106 6.50 19.98 12.39
CA VAL A 106 7.89 20.06 12.87
C VAL A 106 8.79 19.07 12.14
N LEU A 107 8.43 17.79 12.10
CA LEU A 107 9.25 16.75 11.46
C LEU A 107 9.44 17.05 9.97
N HIS A 108 8.35 17.39 9.29
CA HIS A 108 8.36 17.71 7.88
C HIS A 108 9.21 18.94 7.55
N ARG A 109 9.17 20.00 8.38
CA ARG A 109 10.00 21.21 8.18
C ARG A 109 11.46 21.00 8.55
N ALA A 110 11.74 20.20 9.58
CA ALA A 110 13.10 19.88 10.00
C ALA A 110 13.83 19.08 8.91
N MET A 111 13.12 18.20 8.22
CA MET A 111 13.67 17.35 7.16
C MET A 111 13.71 18.05 5.81
N VAL A 112 14.50 19.12 5.70
CA VAL A 112 14.61 19.94 4.46
C VAL A 112 15.06 19.13 3.22
N HIS A 113 15.78 18.03 3.43
CA HIS A 113 16.21 17.09 2.38
C HIS A 113 15.42 15.78 2.34
N GLY A 114 14.41 15.62 3.21
CA GLY A 114 13.64 14.38 3.38
C GLY A 114 12.24 14.39 2.77
N ARG A 115 11.99 15.33 1.86
CA ARG A 115 10.65 15.68 1.32
C ARG A 115 9.88 14.53 0.65
N GLN A 116 10.55 13.44 0.33
CA GLN A 116 10.04 12.25 -0.37
C GLN A 116 10.84 11.01 0.09
N GLY A 117 10.41 9.82 -0.31
CA GLY A 117 11.14 8.57 -0.08
C GLY A 117 11.27 8.21 1.41
N ASN A 118 12.40 7.60 1.78
CA ASN A 118 12.61 7.00 3.09
C ASN A 118 12.34 7.94 4.28
N THR A 119 12.72 9.22 4.19
CA THR A 119 12.46 10.15 5.30
C THR A 119 10.96 10.42 5.47
N MET A 120 10.19 10.52 4.37
CA MET A 120 8.74 10.67 4.48
C MET A 120 8.07 9.39 5.00
N ILE A 121 8.57 8.21 4.61
CA ILE A 121 8.12 6.93 5.16
C ILE A 121 8.38 6.88 6.68
N ALA A 122 9.52 7.39 7.15
CA ALA A 122 9.83 7.49 8.59
C ALA A 122 8.87 8.44 9.33
N ILE A 123 8.56 9.60 8.74
CA ILE A 123 7.56 10.53 9.29
C ILE A 123 6.17 9.87 9.35
N SER A 124 5.80 9.13 8.29
CA SER A 124 4.51 8.43 8.21
C SER A 124 4.38 7.36 9.30
N ALA A 125 5.44 6.58 9.53
CA ALA A 125 5.44 5.55 10.57
C ALA A 125 5.27 6.15 11.97
N ILE A 126 5.92 7.28 12.25
CA ILE A 126 5.75 8.04 13.49
C ILE A 126 4.31 8.58 13.60
N ASP A 127 3.77 9.17 12.55
CA ASP A 127 2.42 9.73 12.55
C ASP A 127 1.36 8.65 12.81
N ASN A 128 1.47 7.48 12.16
CA ASN A 128 0.57 6.36 12.40
C ASN A 128 0.71 5.80 13.82
N ALA A 129 1.93 5.72 14.38
CA ALA A 129 2.13 5.35 15.79
C ALA A 129 1.47 6.36 16.75
N LEU A 130 1.52 7.66 16.46
CA LEU A 130 0.85 8.69 17.25
C LEU A 130 -0.68 8.59 17.14
N TRP A 131 -1.22 8.19 15.98
CA TRP A 131 -2.65 7.94 15.84
C TRP A 131 -3.11 6.68 16.59
N ASP A 132 -2.34 5.60 16.53
CA ASP A 132 -2.58 4.42 17.36
C ASP A 132 -2.58 4.79 18.86
N LEU A 133 -1.57 5.56 19.30
CA LEU A 133 -1.50 6.13 20.66
C LEU A 133 -2.75 6.93 21.01
N LYS A 134 -3.18 7.81 20.10
CA LYS A 134 -4.34 8.69 20.32
C LYS A 134 -5.63 7.89 20.47
N GLY A 135 -5.84 6.86 19.65
CA GLY A 135 -6.97 5.94 19.79
C GLY A 135 -6.94 5.19 21.12
N ARG A 136 -5.75 4.74 21.56
CA ARG A 136 -5.57 4.10 22.88
C ARG A 136 -5.83 5.04 24.04
N TYR A 137 -5.36 6.28 23.96
CA TYR A 137 -5.61 7.31 24.97
C TYR A 137 -7.11 7.57 25.16
N PHE A 138 -7.86 7.65 24.06
CA PHE A 138 -9.31 7.82 24.08
C PHE A 138 -10.09 6.51 24.24
N ASN A 139 -9.42 5.36 24.26
CA ASN A 139 -9.99 4.02 24.32
C ASN A 139 -11.05 3.75 23.21
N VAL A 140 -10.72 4.11 21.97
CA VAL A 140 -11.60 4.00 20.79
C VAL A 140 -10.81 3.61 19.52
N PRO A 141 -11.47 3.04 18.50
CA PRO A 141 -10.87 2.87 17.18
C PRO A 141 -10.56 4.23 16.54
N VAL A 142 -9.43 4.35 15.83
CA VAL A 142 -8.99 5.63 15.25
C VAL A 142 -10.00 6.27 14.31
N TYR A 143 -10.74 5.47 13.52
CA TYR A 143 -11.73 6.04 12.58
C TYR A 143 -12.77 6.93 13.28
N SER A 144 -13.10 6.63 14.53
CA SER A 144 -14.16 7.32 15.29
C SER A 144 -13.75 8.75 15.69
N ILE A 145 -12.44 8.99 15.78
CA ILE A 145 -11.87 10.31 16.15
C ILE A 145 -11.35 11.09 14.93
N ILE A 146 -11.53 10.55 13.72
CA ILE A 146 -11.27 11.24 12.44
C ILE A 146 -12.56 11.45 11.63
N GLY A 147 -13.74 11.23 12.26
CA GLY A 147 -15.04 11.58 11.70
C GLY A 147 -15.92 10.41 11.23
N GLY A 148 -15.42 9.17 11.31
CA GLY A 148 -16.17 7.97 10.93
C GLY A 148 -17.09 7.41 12.02
N PRO A 149 -17.80 6.30 11.74
CA PRO A 149 -17.81 5.60 10.45
C PRO A 149 -18.88 6.18 9.50
N THR A 150 -18.59 6.24 8.21
CA THR A 150 -19.57 6.54 7.15
C THR A 150 -20.33 5.30 6.69
N ARG A 151 -19.79 4.11 7.00
CA ARG A 151 -20.31 2.79 6.66
C ARG A 151 -19.79 1.73 7.63
N SER A 152 -20.47 0.59 7.74
CA SER A 152 -20.07 -0.52 8.63
C SER A 152 -18.98 -1.42 8.06
N GLU A 153 -18.79 -1.42 6.74
CA GLU A 153 -17.78 -2.21 6.03
C GLU A 153 -17.41 -1.54 4.70
N VAL A 154 -16.21 -1.82 4.19
CA VAL A 154 -15.71 -1.34 2.91
C VAL A 154 -15.47 -2.54 2.00
N PRO A 155 -15.99 -2.55 0.76
CA PRO A 155 -15.61 -3.53 -0.23
C PRO A 155 -14.09 -3.56 -0.42
N ALA A 156 -13.50 -4.75 -0.37
CA ALA A 156 -12.09 -4.95 -0.66
C ALA A 156 -11.93 -5.47 -2.09
N TYR A 157 -10.91 -5.01 -2.80
CA TYR A 157 -10.47 -5.69 -4.01
C TYR A 157 -9.24 -6.55 -3.72
N ALA A 158 -9.20 -7.74 -4.32
CA ALA A 158 -8.07 -8.65 -4.19
C ALA A 158 -6.94 -8.17 -5.11
N SER A 159 -5.85 -7.70 -4.53
CA SER A 159 -4.66 -7.31 -5.28
C SER A 159 -3.70 -8.51 -5.35
N MET A 160 -3.53 -9.02 -6.56
CA MET A 160 -2.98 -10.34 -6.88
C MET A 160 -1.44 -10.31 -7.02
N LEU A 161 -0.78 -9.46 -6.24
CA LEU A 161 0.67 -9.31 -6.28
C LEU A 161 1.36 -10.63 -5.93
N GLY A 162 2.18 -11.13 -6.86
CA GLY A 162 3.00 -12.31 -6.60
C GLY A 162 2.34 -13.64 -6.91
N TYR A 163 1.15 -13.65 -7.49
CA TYR A 163 0.59 -14.82 -8.15
C TYR A 163 1.15 -14.97 -9.57
N ASP A 164 1.07 -16.19 -10.10
CA ASP A 164 1.42 -16.47 -11.50
C ASP A 164 0.50 -15.69 -12.45
N VAL A 165 1.11 -15.09 -13.48
CA VAL A 165 0.43 -14.35 -14.55
C VAL A 165 0.89 -14.79 -15.95
N LEU A 166 1.63 -15.90 -16.03
CA LEU A 166 2.16 -16.48 -17.26
C LEU A 166 1.43 -17.77 -17.66
N ASP A 167 0.93 -18.54 -16.69
CA ASP A 167 0.07 -19.69 -16.90
C ASP A 167 -1.40 -19.29 -16.75
N MET A 168 -2.11 -19.19 -17.88
CA MET A 168 -3.52 -18.79 -17.91
C MET A 168 -4.45 -19.77 -17.19
N GLY A 169 -4.05 -21.03 -17.04
CA GLY A 169 -4.77 -22.00 -16.22
C GLY A 169 -4.74 -21.63 -14.74
N LEU A 170 -3.56 -21.25 -14.23
CA LEU A 170 -3.39 -20.78 -12.85
C LEU A 170 -4.06 -19.43 -12.62
N VAL A 171 -4.02 -18.52 -13.61
CA VAL A 171 -4.76 -17.25 -13.57
C VAL A 171 -6.27 -17.52 -13.43
N THR A 172 -6.81 -18.40 -14.27
CA THR A 172 -8.24 -18.78 -14.23
C THR A 172 -8.63 -19.38 -12.88
N GLU A 173 -7.80 -20.29 -12.36
CA GLU A 173 -8.03 -20.93 -11.06
C GLU A 173 -8.05 -19.91 -9.92
N ARG A 174 -7.03 -19.03 -9.84
CA ARG A 174 -6.94 -17.99 -8.82
C ARG A 174 -8.08 -16.99 -8.92
N ALA A 175 -8.38 -16.51 -10.13
CA ALA A 175 -9.44 -15.54 -10.34
C ALA A 175 -10.79 -16.06 -9.83
N LYS A 176 -11.13 -17.33 -10.14
CA LYS A 176 -12.32 -17.99 -9.60
C LYS A 176 -12.26 -18.18 -8.10
N GLN A 177 -11.11 -18.60 -7.56
CA GLN A 177 -10.95 -18.77 -6.11
C GLN A 177 -11.30 -17.49 -5.35
N TYR A 178 -10.78 -16.33 -5.78
CA TYR A 178 -11.07 -15.06 -5.10
C TYR A 178 -12.49 -14.56 -5.37
N GLN A 179 -13.08 -14.86 -6.53
CA GLN A 179 -14.50 -14.62 -6.77
C GLN A 179 -15.38 -15.45 -5.81
N GLU A 180 -15.06 -16.73 -5.60
CA GLU A 180 -15.75 -17.63 -4.64
C GLU A 180 -15.59 -17.19 -3.18
N LEU A 181 -14.47 -16.53 -2.85
CA LEU A 181 -14.26 -15.87 -1.55
C LEU A 181 -15.07 -14.56 -1.40
N GLY A 182 -15.83 -14.16 -2.42
CA GLY A 182 -16.76 -13.04 -2.40
C GLY A 182 -16.19 -11.72 -2.91
N TYR A 183 -14.96 -11.69 -3.42
CA TYR A 183 -14.42 -10.48 -4.06
C TYR A 183 -15.12 -10.24 -5.40
N THR A 184 -15.61 -9.02 -5.61
CA THR A 184 -16.20 -8.57 -6.89
C THR A 184 -15.25 -7.67 -7.68
N ALA A 185 -14.00 -7.56 -7.23
CA ALA A 185 -12.97 -6.73 -7.83
C ALA A 185 -11.58 -7.34 -7.61
N GLN A 186 -10.76 -7.39 -8.67
CA GLN A 186 -9.41 -7.94 -8.62
C GLN A 186 -8.42 -7.06 -9.38
N LYS A 187 -7.25 -6.79 -8.79
CA LYS A 187 -6.12 -6.12 -9.45
C LYS A 187 -5.02 -7.12 -9.78
N TRP A 188 -4.65 -7.20 -11.05
CA TRP A 188 -3.61 -8.08 -11.57
C TRP A 188 -2.42 -7.28 -12.10
N PHE A 189 -1.23 -7.88 -12.09
CA PHE A 189 0.02 -7.19 -12.40
C PHE A 189 0.56 -7.66 -13.74
N PHE A 190 0.89 -6.74 -14.63
CA PHE A 190 1.55 -7.12 -15.87
C PHE A 190 2.95 -7.67 -15.60
N ARG A 191 3.36 -8.70 -16.34
CA ARG A 191 4.73 -9.23 -16.30
C ARG A 191 5.66 -8.55 -17.30
N HIS A 192 5.10 -8.03 -18.39
CA HIS A 192 5.86 -7.55 -19.54
C HIS A 192 5.71 -6.04 -19.74
N GLY A 193 6.79 -5.40 -20.18
CA GLY A 193 6.83 -3.95 -20.46
C GLY A 193 7.16 -3.65 -21.93
N PRO A 194 7.43 -2.37 -22.27
CA PRO A 194 7.67 -1.94 -23.65
C PRO A 194 8.82 -2.70 -24.33
N MET A 195 9.86 -3.00 -23.58
CA MET A 195 11.05 -3.68 -24.08
C MET A 195 10.91 -5.21 -24.17
N SER A 196 9.76 -5.78 -23.78
CA SER A 196 9.40 -7.18 -24.02
C SER A 196 8.91 -7.45 -25.46
N GLY A 197 8.80 -6.40 -26.28
CA GLY A 197 8.46 -6.51 -27.70
C GLY A 197 7.03 -6.99 -27.95
N ALA A 198 6.76 -7.39 -29.21
CA ALA A 198 5.43 -7.79 -29.64
C ALA A 198 4.91 -9.07 -28.96
N GLU A 199 5.80 -9.97 -28.56
CA GLU A 199 5.41 -11.19 -27.83
C GLU A 199 4.92 -10.85 -26.41
N GLY A 200 5.69 -10.06 -25.66
CA GLY A 200 5.28 -9.64 -24.31
C GLY A 200 3.99 -8.80 -24.31
N PHE A 201 3.81 -7.96 -25.34
CA PHE A 201 2.54 -7.24 -25.54
C PHE A 201 1.36 -8.19 -25.70
N LYS A 202 1.49 -9.24 -26.54
CA LYS A 202 0.41 -10.22 -26.73
C LYS A 202 0.08 -10.98 -25.46
N LYS A 203 1.09 -11.38 -24.68
CA LYS A 203 0.90 -12.06 -23.39
C LYS A 203 0.17 -11.18 -22.37
N ASN A 204 0.48 -9.88 -22.33
CA ASN A 204 -0.27 -8.94 -21.49
C ASN A 204 -1.74 -8.86 -21.93
N VAL A 205 -2.04 -8.83 -23.23
CA VAL A 205 -3.43 -8.82 -23.72
C VAL A 205 -4.14 -10.14 -23.38
N GLU A 206 -3.48 -11.29 -23.60
CA GLU A 206 -4.00 -12.63 -23.27
C GLU A 206 -4.35 -12.78 -21.78
N LEU A 207 -3.56 -12.18 -20.89
CA LEU A 207 -3.88 -12.10 -19.46
C LEU A 207 -5.22 -11.40 -19.23
N VAL A 208 -5.45 -10.24 -19.86
CA VAL A 208 -6.70 -9.49 -19.67
C VAL A 208 -7.89 -10.24 -20.28
N GLU A 209 -7.71 -10.86 -21.45
CA GLU A 209 -8.72 -11.71 -22.10
C GLU A 209 -9.13 -12.84 -21.15
N THR A 210 -8.16 -13.58 -20.62
CA THR A 210 -8.39 -14.69 -19.68
C THR A 210 -9.13 -14.23 -18.43
N LEU A 211 -8.74 -13.08 -17.86
CA LEU A 211 -9.38 -12.53 -16.66
C LEU A 211 -10.84 -12.15 -16.93
N ARG A 212 -11.12 -11.45 -18.03
CA ARG A 212 -12.49 -11.04 -18.37
C ARG A 212 -13.37 -12.24 -18.69
N GLU A 213 -12.88 -13.21 -19.46
CA GLU A 213 -13.61 -14.46 -19.74
C GLU A 213 -13.92 -15.25 -18.46
N THR A 214 -13.00 -15.21 -17.48
CA THR A 214 -13.13 -15.94 -16.23
C THR A 214 -14.09 -15.28 -15.24
N LEU A 215 -13.96 -13.96 -15.06
CA LEU A 215 -14.69 -13.20 -14.05
C LEU A 215 -16.07 -12.72 -14.53
N GLY A 216 -16.33 -12.77 -15.84
CA GLY A 216 -17.56 -12.29 -16.45
C GLY A 216 -17.60 -10.76 -16.56
N GLU A 217 -18.74 -10.21 -16.96
CA GLU A 217 -18.87 -8.78 -17.29
C GLU A 217 -19.03 -7.85 -16.07
N ASP A 218 -19.46 -8.40 -14.93
CA ASP A 218 -19.89 -7.59 -13.78
C ASP A 218 -18.74 -7.28 -12.79
N ASP A 219 -17.73 -8.14 -12.71
CA ASP A 219 -16.61 -7.97 -11.78
C ASP A 219 -15.61 -6.92 -12.30
N ASP A 220 -15.12 -6.07 -11.39
CA ASP A 220 -14.11 -5.06 -11.70
C ASP A 220 -12.73 -5.71 -11.86
N ILE A 221 -12.05 -5.40 -12.98
CA ILE A 221 -10.67 -5.86 -13.26
C ILE A 221 -9.76 -4.65 -13.36
N MET A 222 -8.71 -4.62 -12.56
CA MET A 222 -7.71 -3.55 -12.56
C MET A 222 -6.35 -4.10 -12.94
N LEU A 223 -5.52 -3.29 -13.58
CA LEU A 223 -4.25 -3.76 -14.16
C LEU A 223 -3.10 -2.84 -13.79
N ASP A 224 -2.12 -3.40 -13.09
CA ASP A 224 -0.99 -2.67 -12.51
C ASP A 224 0.26 -2.75 -13.40
N CYS A 225 0.82 -1.57 -13.67
CA CYS A 225 1.99 -1.35 -14.52
C CYS A 225 3.26 -0.97 -13.76
N TRP A 226 3.16 -0.68 -12.45
CA TRP A 226 4.26 -0.36 -11.53
C TRP A 226 5.36 0.52 -12.14
N GLN A 227 4.99 1.69 -12.63
CA GLN A 227 5.87 2.72 -13.21
C GLN A 227 6.62 2.32 -14.49
N SER A 228 6.33 1.17 -15.07
CA SER A 228 7.26 0.49 -15.98
C SER A 228 7.01 0.73 -17.48
N MET A 229 6.00 1.52 -17.83
CA MET A 229 5.60 1.72 -19.22
C MET A 229 5.93 3.11 -19.76
N ASP A 230 5.69 3.29 -21.06
CA ASP A 230 5.75 4.58 -21.74
C ASP A 230 4.40 4.92 -22.39
N VAL A 231 4.26 6.18 -22.80
CA VAL A 231 3.00 6.71 -23.37
C VAL A 231 2.52 5.91 -24.58
N ASN A 232 3.41 5.55 -25.50
CA ASN A 232 3.02 4.88 -26.74
C ASN A 232 2.60 3.43 -26.48
N TYR A 233 3.30 2.76 -25.57
CA TYR A 233 2.95 1.41 -25.18
C TYR A 233 1.58 1.37 -24.50
N VAL A 234 1.33 2.27 -23.55
CA VAL A 234 0.08 2.27 -22.77
C VAL A 234 -1.12 2.65 -23.62
N ILE A 235 -1.00 3.61 -24.55
CA ILE A 235 -2.09 3.94 -25.48
C ILE A 235 -2.47 2.71 -26.31
N ARG A 236 -1.46 2.02 -26.89
CA ARG A 236 -1.72 0.81 -27.68
C ARG A 236 -2.29 -0.33 -26.85
N LEU A 237 -1.83 -0.48 -25.61
CA LEU A 237 -2.35 -1.49 -24.70
C LEU A 237 -3.81 -1.18 -24.36
N ALA A 238 -4.11 0.06 -23.99
CA ALA A 238 -5.45 0.53 -23.68
C ALA A 238 -6.41 0.28 -24.84
N GLU A 239 -6.04 0.66 -26.07
CA GLU A 239 -6.82 0.38 -27.28
C GLU A 239 -7.10 -1.13 -27.46
N ALA A 240 -6.13 -1.99 -27.15
CA ALA A 240 -6.26 -3.43 -27.32
C ALA A 240 -7.14 -4.10 -26.25
N ILE A 241 -7.34 -3.45 -25.10
CA ILE A 241 -8.06 -4.05 -23.97
C ILE A 241 -9.36 -3.30 -23.59
N GLU A 242 -9.71 -2.24 -24.30
CA GLU A 242 -10.85 -1.39 -23.97
C GLU A 242 -12.18 -2.15 -23.95
N ASP A 243 -12.38 -3.06 -24.92
CA ASP A 243 -13.58 -3.91 -25.02
C ASP A 243 -13.67 -4.95 -23.87
N MET A 244 -12.61 -5.13 -23.09
CA MET A 244 -12.60 -5.96 -21.89
C MET A 244 -12.91 -5.16 -20.61
N HIS A 245 -13.24 -3.88 -20.77
CA HIS A 245 -13.75 -3.00 -19.72
C HIS A 245 -12.94 -3.02 -18.41
N PRO A 246 -11.60 -2.87 -18.45
CA PRO A 246 -10.82 -2.73 -17.22
C PRO A 246 -11.29 -1.49 -16.46
N ARG A 247 -11.40 -1.63 -15.14
CA ARG A 247 -11.88 -0.57 -14.26
C ARG A 247 -10.88 0.57 -14.13
N TRP A 248 -9.57 0.26 -14.14
CA TRP A 248 -8.50 1.24 -14.35
C TRP A 248 -7.18 0.58 -14.77
N LEU A 249 -6.27 1.38 -15.32
CA LEU A 249 -4.83 1.10 -15.40
C LEU A 249 -4.07 1.83 -14.30
N GLU A 250 -3.25 1.11 -13.55
CA GLU A 250 -2.57 1.61 -12.36
C GLU A 250 -1.09 1.87 -12.61
N GLU A 251 -0.62 3.02 -12.15
CA GLU A 251 0.78 3.44 -12.12
C GLU A 251 1.51 3.26 -13.47
N VAL A 252 0.84 3.67 -14.55
CA VAL A 252 1.26 3.44 -15.94
C VAL A 252 2.63 4.02 -16.31
N ALA A 253 3.17 4.97 -15.56
CA ALA A 253 4.47 5.57 -15.83
C ALA A 253 5.16 6.01 -14.52
N MET A 254 6.45 6.33 -14.58
CA MET A 254 7.14 6.92 -13.43
C MET A 254 6.43 8.19 -12.94
N PRO A 255 6.25 8.38 -11.62
CA PRO A 255 5.49 9.47 -11.05
C PRO A 255 6.11 10.86 -11.32
N ASP A 256 7.42 10.93 -11.60
CA ASP A 256 8.10 12.15 -12.04
C ASP A 256 7.57 12.68 -13.39
N ARG A 257 6.91 11.82 -14.17
CA ARG A 257 6.50 12.09 -15.55
C ARG A 257 5.00 12.37 -15.64
N ILE A 258 4.50 13.34 -14.87
CA ILE A 258 3.07 13.73 -14.85
C ILE A 258 2.52 14.02 -16.26
N ASP A 259 3.31 14.65 -17.12
CA ASP A 259 2.93 14.89 -18.52
C ASP A 259 2.67 13.60 -19.33
N SER A 260 3.29 12.48 -18.94
CA SER A 260 3.02 11.18 -19.57
C SER A 260 1.64 10.67 -19.16
N TYR A 261 1.27 10.78 -17.88
CA TYR A 261 -0.08 10.46 -17.41
C TYR A 261 -1.14 11.29 -18.12
N ARG A 262 -0.96 12.62 -18.22
CA ARG A 262 -1.88 13.50 -18.95
C ARG A 262 -2.08 13.07 -20.41
N LYS A 263 -0.99 12.79 -21.13
CA LYS A 263 -1.06 12.34 -22.53
C LYS A 263 -1.78 11.00 -22.68
N ILE A 264 -1.58 10.08 -21.74
CA ILE A 264 -2.25 8.78 -21.75
C ILE A 264 -3.74 8.99 -21.49
N ARG A 265 -4.10 9.74 -20.44
CA ARG A 265 -5.49 10.02 -20.07
C ARG A 265 -6.28 10.70 -21.19
N GLU A 266 -5.65 11.61 -21.93
CA GLU A 266 -6.25 12.27 -23.11
C GLU A 266 -6.52 11.31 -24.29
N ALA A 267 -5.89 10.13 -24.30
CA ALA A 267 -5.89 9.19 -25.42
C ALA A 267 -6.61 7.87 -25.13
N THR A 268 -7.18 7.68 -23.94
CA THR A 268 -7.86 6.43 -23.53
C THR A 268 -9.15 6.74 -22.79
N ASN A 269 -10.13 5.84 -22.89
CA ASN A 269 -11.34 5.88 -22.07
C ASN A 269 -11.22 5.03 -20.79
N ILE A 270 -10.14 4.27 -20.63
CA ILE A 270 -9.88 3.49 -19.41
C ILE A 270 -9.37 4.44 -18.32
N PRO A 271 -10.01 4.51 -17.13
CA PRO A 271 -9.56 5.36 -16.04
C PRO A 271 -8.11 5.07 -15.62
N LEU A 272 -7.42 6.09 -15.11
CA LEU A 272 -6.06 5.95 -14.60
C LEU A 272 -6.01 6.13 -13.08
N SER A 273 -5.26 5.25 -12.42
CA SER A 273 -4.93 5.35 -11.01
C SER A 273 -3.41 5.40 -10.78
N GLY A 274 -2.99 5.86 -9.62
CA GLY A 274 -1.60 5.73 -9.18
C GLY A 274 -1.21 6.70 -8.08
N ALA A 275 0.06 7.10 -8.11
CA ALA A 275 0.71 7.97 -7.12
C ALA A 275 0.93 7.34 -5.74
N GLU A 276 1.03 6.01 -5.64
CA GLU A 276 1.47 5.33 -4.39
C GLU A 276 2.89 5.73 -3.98
N HIS A 277 3.80 5.87 -4.96
CA HIS A 277 5.17 6.34 -4.77
C HIS A 277 5.30 7.87 -4.84
N HIS A 278 4.24 8.58 -4.49
CA HIS A 278 4.26 10.03 -4.42
C HIS A 278 3.89 10.51 -3.02
N TYR A 279 4.33 11.72 -2.66
CA TYR A 279 4.43 12.10 -1.26
C TYR A 279 3.81 13.47 -1.00
N THR A 280 3.15 13.59 0.15
CA THR A 280 2.52 14.80 0.67
C THR A 280 1.40 15.36 -0.21
N ARG A 281 0.56 16.22 0.39
CA ARG A 281 -0.48 16.97 -0.33
C ARG A 281 0.08 17.78 -1.51
N TRP A 282 1.31 18.29 -1.39
CA TRP A 282 1.90 19.12 -2.45
C TRP A 282 2.34 18.32 -3.65
N GLY A 283 2.82 17.10 -3.43
CA GLY A 283 3.09 16.17 -4.52
C GLY A 283 1.78 15.77 -5.19
N MET A 284 0.82 15.27 -4.42
CA MET A 284 -0.47 14.83 -4.97
C MET A 284 -1.19 15.92 -5.74
N LYS A 285 -1.11 17.17 -5.26
CA LYS A 285 -1.68 18.34 -5.95
C LYS A 285 -1.17 18.49 -7.40
N GLN A 286 0.04 18.05 -7.73
CA GLN A 286 0.56 18.16 -9.10
C GLN A 286 -0.22 17.27 -10.07
N PHE A 287 -0.63 16.06 -9.64
CA PHE A 287 -1.50 15.19 -10.44
C PHE A 287 -2.91 15.75 -10.57
N ILE A 288 -3.44 16.35 -9.49
CA ILE A 288 -4.75 17.01 -9.49
C ILE A 288 -4.77 18.19 -10.47
N ASP A 289 -3.79 19.10 -10.34
CA ASP A 289 -3.71 20.31 -11.17
C ASP A 289 -3.50 20.00 -12.65
N ALA A 290 -2.83 18.88 -12.96
CA ALA A 290 -2.60 18.42 -14.32
C ALA A 290 -3.75 17.58 -14.88
N GLU A 291 -4.80 17.31 -14.08
CA GLU A 291 -5.90 16.40 -14.39
C GLU A 291 -5.39 15.05 -14.92
N ALA A 292 -4.34 14.52 -14.28
CA ALA A 292 -3.54 13.41 -14.79
C ALA A 292 -4.03 12.02 -14.36
N LEU A 293 -4.86 11.96 -13.32
CA LEU A 293 -5.37 10.73 -12.71
C LEU A 293 -6.85 10.88 -12.40
N ASP A 294 -7.58 9.77 -12.40
CA ASP A 294 -8.97 9.68 -11.94
C ASP A 294 -9.06 9.17 -10.48
N ILE A 295 -8.02 8.44 -10.04
CA ILE A 295 -7.90 7.85 -8.71
C ILE A 295 -6.50 8.11 -8.15
N LEU A 296 -6.43 8.69 -6.95
CA LEU A 296 -5.19 8.84 -6.18
C LEU A 296 -5.04 7.69 -5.17
N GLN A 297 -3.84 7.11 -5.11
CA GLN A 297 -3.56 5.94 -4.26
C GLN A 297 -2.42 6.17 -3.26
N PRO A 298 -2.46 7.22 -2.42
CA PRO A 298 -1.41 7.46 -1.44
C PRO A 298 -1.27 6.28 -0.47
N ASP A 299 -0.06 5.78 -0.27
CA ASP A 299 0.19 4.82 0.80
C ASP A 299 0.21 5.54 2.17
N ILE A 300 -0.53 5.05 3.15
CA ILE A 300 -0.62 5.68 4.49
C ILE A 300 0.71 5.65 5.25
N TYR A 301 1.57 4.67 4.99
CA TYR A 301 2.91 4.59 5.57
C TYR A 301 3.99 5.23 4.70
N TRP A 302 3.68 5.74 3.51
CA TRP A 302 4.67 6.40 2.66
C TRP A 302 4.39 7.88 2.44
N ALA A 303 3.14 8.26 2.15
CA ALA A 303 2.78 9.58 1.67
C ALA A 303 2.84 10.70 2.74
N GLY A 304 3.03 10.35 4.01
CA GLY A 304 3.14 11.28 5.13
C GLY A 304 2.35 10.89 6.38
N GLY A 305 1.76 9.68 6.45
CA GLY A 305 0.94 9.26 7.59
C GLY A 305 -0.54 9.59 7.43
N LEU A 306 -1.38 9.04 8.30
CA LEU A 306 -2.82 9.31 8.31
C LEU A 306 -3.14 10.80 8.37
N SER A 307 -2.39 11.60 9.14
CA SER A 307 -2.56 13.06 9.19
C SER A 307 -2.43 13.70 7.81
N GLU A 308 -1.50 13.24 6.98
CA GLU A 308 -1.26 13.80 5.65
C GLU A 308 -2.24 13.25 4.61
N VAL A 309 -2.55 11.95 4.67
CA VAL A 309 -3.49 11.30 3.76
C VAL A 309 -4.91 11.85 3.92
N LEU A 310 -5.34 12.20 5.13
CA LEU A 310 -6.61 12.92 5.33
C LEU A 310 -6.66 14.25 4.57
N LYS A 311 -5.53 14.98 4.50
CA LYS A 311 -5.45 16.25 3.75
C LYS A 311 -5.34 16.01 2.24
N ILE A 312 -4.66 14.94 1.81
CA ILE A 312 -4.65 14.51 0.41
C ILE A 312 -6.07 14.19 -0.06
N ALA A 313 -6.81 13.38 0.70
CA ALA A 313 -8.20 13.05 0.37
C ALA A 313 -9.08 14.30 0.32
N ALA A 314 -8.94 15.20 1.31
CA ALA A 314 -9.72 16.44 1.35
C ALA A 314 -9.46 17.37 0.15
N ILE A 315 -8.25 17.41 -0.42
CA ILE A 315 -8.00 18.18 -1.64
C ILE A 315 -8.47 17.43 -2.89
N ALA A 316 -8.37 16.10 -2.91
CA ALA A 316 -8.81 15.26 -4.02
C ALA A 316 -10.33 15.39 -4.27
N THR A 317 -11.13 15.46 -3.20
CA THR A 317 -12.58 15.64 -3.33
C THR A 317 -12.99 16.97 -3.96
N THR A 318 -12.14 18.00 -3.90
CA THR A 318 -12.42 19.29 -4.58
C THR A 318 -12.33 19.20 -6.10
N ALA A 319 -11.75 18.12 -6.61
CA ALA A 319 -11.61 17.81 -8.03
C ALA A 319 -12.42 16.56 -8.42
N ASP A 320 -13.39 16.15 -7.60
CA ASP A 320 -14.21 14.94 -7.78
C ASP A 320 -13.40 13.63 -7.95
N LEU A 321 -12.16 13.60 -7.46
CA LEU A 321 -11.31 12.43 -7.53
C LEU A 321 -11.63 11.42 -6.42
N ILE A 322 -11.33 10.16 -6.71
CA ILE A 322 -11.34 9.07 -5.74
C ILE A 322 -9.98 9.01 -5.04
N THR A 323 -9.97 8.69 -3.75
CA THR A 323 -8.77 8.34 -2.99
C THR A 323 -8.94 6.94 -2.40
N ILE A 324 -8.13 5.99 -2.86
CA ILE A 324 -8.06 4.62 -2.33
C ILE A 324 -6.62 4.36 -1.93
N PRO A 325 -6.27 4.38 -0.62
CA PRO A 325 -4.90 4.14 -0.21
C PRO A 325 -4.38 2.78 -0.69
N HIS A 326 -3.12 2.76 -1.13
CA HIS A 326 -2.41 1.52 -1.46
C HIS A 326 -2.45 0.55 -0.27
N GLY A 327 -2.74 -0.73 -0.55
CA GLY A 327 -3.13 -1.73 0.44
C GLY A 327 -1.98 -2.38 1.21
N HIS A 328 -0.80 -1.75 1.23
CA HIS A 328 0.38 -2.21 1.97
C HIS A 328 0.08 -2.41 3.46
N SER A 329 -0.60 -1.42 4.07
CA SER A 329 -0.84 -1.34 5.52
C SER A 329 -2.32 -1.33 5.86
N THR A 330 -2.99 -2.48 5.64
CA THR A 330 -4.45 -2.61 5.79
C THR A 330 -4.98 -2.16 7.16
N ASN A 331 -4.28 -2.45 8.26
CA ASN A 331 -4.69 -2.03 9.62
C ASN A 331 -4.87 -0.51 9.74
N ALA A 332 -3.96 0.29 9.17
CA ALA A 332 -4.12 1.75 9.14
C ALA A 332 -5.08 2.19 8.02
N GLY A 333 -4.99 1.55 6.85
CA GLY A 333 -5.83 1.78 5.66
C GLY A 333 -7.32 1.79 5.97
N ILE A 334 -7.79 0.75 6.67
CA ILE A 334 -9.22 0.58 6.92
C ILE A 334 -9.80 1.72 7.77
N HIS A 335 -9.06 2.25 8.75
CA HIS A 335 -9.53 3.37 9.57
C HIS A 335 -9.78 4.62 8.72
N PHE A 336 -8.91 4.89 7.75
CA PHE A 336 -9.15 5.92 6.74
C PHE A 336 -10.40 5.58 5.94
N SER A 337 -10.45 4.42 5.27
CA SER A 337 -11.50 4.08 4.31
C SER A 337 -12.92 4.08 4.91
N VAL A 338 -13.10 3.59 6.14
CA VAL A 338 -14.41 3.63 6.82
C VAL A 338 -14.84 5.03 7.30
N SER A 339 -13.90 5.98 7.38
CA SER A 339 -14.18 7.38 7.73
C SER A 339 -14.47 8.26 6.52
N GLN A 340 -14.14 7.80 5.31
CA GLN A 340 -14.35 8.56 4.07
C GLN A 340 -15.69 8.25 3.41
N SER A 341 -16.19 9.20 2.62
CA SER A 341 -17.43 9.03 1.84
C SER A 341 -17.34 7.86 0.86
N PRO A 342 -18.36 6.98 0.75
CA PRO A 342 -18.38 5.86 -0.20
C PRO A 342 -18.08 6.23 -1.65
N ILE A 343 -18.50 7.40 -2.11
CA ILE A 343 -18.27 7.81 -3.50
C ILE A 343 -16.82 8.22 -3.77
N HIS A 344 -16.08 8.68 -2.75
CA HIS A 344 -14.68 9.11 -2.89
C HIS A 344 -13.68 8.05 -2.41
N THR A 345 -14.14 7.01 -1.72
CA THR A 345 -13.33 5.84 -1.32
C THR A 345 -14.21 4.60 -1.43
N PRO A 346 -14.48 4.11 -2.65
CA PRO A 346 -15.41 3.00 -2.86
C PRO A 346 -14.83 1.65 -2.41
N TYR A 347 -13.52 1.49 -2.50
CA TYR A 347 -12.80 0.28 -2.12
C TYR A 347 -11.71 0.53 -1.08
N GLN A 348 -11.29 -0.56 -0.45
CA GLN A 348 -9.99 -0.71 0.20
C GLN A 348 -9.18 -1.72 -0.64
N GLU A 349 -7.94 -1.39 -1.01
CA GLU A 349 -7.05 -2.40 -1.57
C GLU A 349 -6.65 -3.43 -0.52
N TYR A 350 -6.64 -4.71 -0.89
CA TYR A 350 -6.05 -5.78 -0.09
C TYR A 350 -5.05 -6.60 -0.92
N LEU A 351 -3.74 -6.34 -0.76
CA LEU A 351 -2.69 -7.16 -1.37
C LEU A 351 -2.61 -8.50 -0.66
N VAL A 352 -3.11 -9.56 -1.31
CA VAL A 352 -3.44 -10.80 -0.63
C VAL A 352 -2.22 -11.48 -0.01
N LYS A 353 -1.19 -11.75 -0.81
CA LYS A 353 0.07 -12.34 -0.31
C LYS A 353 0.83 -11.38 0.58
N TRP A 354 0.93 -10.10 0.17
CA TRP A 354 1.69 -9.11 0.93
C TRP A 354 1.18 -8.96 2.38
N ASN A 355 -0.13 -8.97 2.57
CA ASN A 355 -0.72 -8.82 3.91
C ASN A 355 -0.46 -10.03 4.82
N ILE A 356 -0.12 -11.22 4.29
CA ILE A 356 0.31 -12.38 5.09
C ILE A 356 1.63 -12.05 5.82
N ILE A 357 2.61 -11.49 5.11
CA ILE A 357 3.91 -11.15 5.71
C ILE A 357 3.82 -9.84 6.50
N HIS A 358 3.19 -8.82 5.94
CA HIS A 358 3.16 -7.48 6.51
C HIS A 358 2.39 -7.42 7.84
N GLN A 359 1.38 -8.27 8.01
CA GLN A 359 0.62 -8.37 9.24
C GLN A 359 1.06 -9.56 10.11
N HIS A 360 2.09 -10.32 9.73
CA HIS A 360 2.46 -11.58 10.38
C HIS A 360 2.56 -11.41 11.89
N PHE A 361 3.34 -10.43 12.36
CA PHE A 361 3.57 -10.19 13.78
C PHE A 361 2.42 -9.51 14.51
N LEU A 362 1.34 -9.11 13.84
CA LEU A 362 0.20 -8.49 14.50
C LEU A 362 -0.67 -9.55 15.18
N LYS A 363 -1.18 -9.18 16.36
CA LYS A 363 -2.11 -10.00 17.14
C LYS A 363 -3.46 -10.13 16.47
N ASP A 364 -3.97 -9.01 15.95
CA ASP A 364 -5.30 -8.92 15.34
C ASP A 364 -5.16 -8.44 13.87
N PRO A 365 -4.69 -9.31 12.95
CA PRO A 365 -4.56 -8.96 11.54
C PRO A 365 -5.95 -8.75 10.91
N VAL A 366 -6.06 -7.72 10.06
CA VAL A 366 -7.25 -7.44 9.27
C VAL A 366 -7.30 -8.38 8.07
N GLN A 367 -8.40 -9.10 7.94
CA GLN A 367 -8.70 -10.00 6.82
C GLN A 367 -10.08 -9.62 6.23
N PRO A 368 -10.22 -9.53 4.90
CA PRO A 368 -11.53 -9.42 4.29
C PRO A 368 -12.36 -10.68 4.52
N GLU A 369 -13.65 -10.49 4.79
CA GLU A 369 -14.66 -11.54 4.90
C GLU A 369 -15.68 -11.32 3.77
N SER A 370 -15.88 -12.32 2.91
CA SER A 370 -16.82 -12.23 1.78
C SER A 370 -16.58 -10.99 0.90
N GLY A 371 -15.31 -10.70 0.58
CA GLY A 371 -14.90 -9.55 -0.23
C GLY A 371 -15.04 -8.18 0.43
N SER A 372 -15.26 -8.09 1.75
CA SER A 372 -15.37 -6.81 2.46
C SER A 372 -14.60 -6.79 3.78
N ILE A 373 -14.14 -5.61 4.18
CA ILE A 373 -13.48 -5.41 5.48
C ILE A 373 -14.43 -4.60 6.38
N LYS A 374 -14.76 -5.16 7.54
CA LYS A 374 -15.61 -4.51 8.54
C LYS A 374 -14.87 -3.37 9.23
N ALA A 375 -15.63 -2.38 9.71
CA ALA A 375 -15.09 -1.32 10.56
C ALA A 375 -14.46 -1.95 11.83
N PRO A 376 -13.17 -1.66 12.12
CA PRO A 376 -12.48 -2.26 13.26
C PRO A 376 -13.15 -1.92 14.60
N THR A 377 -13.24 -2.89 15.50
CA THR A 377 -13.72 -2.65 16.87
C THR A 377 -12.57 -2.52 17.87
N SER A 378 -11.35 -2.77 17.43
CA SER A 378 -10.12 -2.64 18.20
C SER A 378 -9.86 -1.20 18.63
N VAL A 379 -9.22 -1.05 19.78
CA VAL A 379 -8.73 0.25 20.27
C VAL A 379 -7.47 0.63 19.48
N GLY A 380 -7.32 1.91 19.13
CA GLY A 380 -6.20 2.36 18.30
C GLY A 380 -6.34 1.90 16.85
N MET A 381 -5.25 1.40 16.28
CA MET A 381 -5.13 0.86 14.92
C MET A 381 -4.95 -0.68 14.88
N ALA A 382 -5.19 -1.40 15.99
CA ALA A 382 -4.87 -2.83 16.12
C ALA A 382 -3.39 -3.16 15.79
N MET A 383 -2.47 -2.37 16.34
CA MET A 383 -1.03 -2.54 16.09
C MET A 383 -0.30 -3.34 17.19
N ASP A 384 -1.04 -4.02 18.08
CA ASP A 384 -0.44 -4.90 19.08
C ASP A 384 0.27 -6.08 18.39
N LEU A 385 1.49 -6.35 18.83
CA LEU A 385 2.25 -7.51 18.34
C LEU A 385 1.85 -8.77 19.10
N ASP A 386 1.83 -9.90 18.39
CA ASP A 386 1.58 -11.23 18.95
C ASP A 386 2.89 -11.86 19.46
N PRO A 387 3.07 -12.04 20.78
CA PRO A 387 4.28 -12.67 21.32
C PRO A 387 4.48 -14.10 20.83
N ASP A 388 3.42 -14.83 20.49
CA ASP A 388 3.51 -16.22 20.07
C ASP A 388 4.07 -16.36 18.64
N LYS A 389 4.06 -15.28 17.86
CA LYS A 389 4.64 -15.21 16.50
C LYS A 389 6.05 -14.61 16.49
N ILE A 390 6.54 -14.13 17.63
CA ILE A 390 7.88 -13.56 17.78
C ILE A 390 8.81 -14.62 18.34
N GLU A 391 9.62 -15.22 17.48
CA GLU A 391 10.65 -16.19 17.89
C GLU A 391 11.84 -15.50 18.57
N ARG A 392 12.11 -14.26 18.15
CA ARG A 392 13.23 -13.45 18.65
C ARG A 392 12.92 -11.97 18.49
N GLU A 393 13.37 -11.17 19.45
CA GLU A 393 13.26 -9.70 19.40
C GLU A 393 14.59 -9.07 19.78
N GLU A 394 14.93 -7.99 19.08
CA GLU A 394 16.05 -7.10 19.37
C GLU A 394 15.53 -5.66 19.50
N GLU A 395 16.18 -4.87 20.36
CA GLU A 395 16.04 -3.40 20.36
C GLU A 395 17.23 -2.84 19.57
N PRO A 396 17.02 -2.42 18.31
CA PRO A 396 18.11 -1.92 17.47
C PRO A 396 18.76 -0.70 18.12
N ASN A 397 20.07 -0.62 17.98
CA ASN A 397 20.84 0.57 18.31
C ASN A 397 21.74 0.85 17.12
N PHE A 398 21.45 1.93 16.40
CA PHE A 398 22.21 2.31 15.22
C PHE A 398 23.43 3.17 15.52
N GLY A 399 23.70 3.48 16.79
CA GLY A 399 24.80 4.33 17.24
C GLY A 399 24.55 5.79 16.88
N SER A 400 24.30 6.63 17.91
CA SER A 400 24.18 8.08 17.75
C SER A 400 25.51 8.82 17.88
#